data_AF-A0A9P7J5W1-F1
#
_entry.id   AF-A0A9P7J5W1-F1
#
_cell.length_a   1.000
_cell.length_b   1.000
_cell.length_c   1.000
_cell.angle_alpha   90.00
_cell.angle_beta   90.00
_cell.angle_gamma   90.00
#
_symmetry.space_group_name_H-M   'P 1'
#
loop_
_entity.id
_entity.type
_entity.pdbx_description
1 polymer ?
#
loop_
_entity_poly.entity_id
_entity_poly.type
_entity_poly.pdbx_seq_one_letter_code
_entity_poly.pdbx_strand_id
1 'polypeptide(L)'
;MGRPRLHATAEERAAAARKYRQDYYERNKKTISVKMAAKYKARRAGKPSRTNYDPAKTTQLSGYSPQPVRHVTEQGTSVSDSESEHTSLPDSNLHRIDLQQRIRDVQTAVAKTTALHAEDYFEHLYSSLTKNSNDYQLRLSIISDALKLLERHSLQARTLETELVQENEVGKLLSQAQELTQTLRDMTGAAEELWCFIVDNPDATKLIQQYSRGELRFQRPNVDK
;
A
#
# COMPACT_ATOMS: atom_id res chain seq x y z
N MET A 1 -21.11 36.53 9.44
CA MET A 1 -21.20 36.50 7.96
C MET A 1 -20.73 35.12 7.49
N GLY A 2 -21.63 34.24 7.05
CA GLY A 2 -21.27 32.89 6.58
C GLY A 2 -20.55 32.92 5.23
N ARG A 3 -19.62 32.00 4.99
CA ARG A 3 -18.93 31.88 3.69
C ARG A 3 -19.94 31.52 2.58
N PRO A 4 -19.90 32.20 1.42
CA PRO A 4 -20.74 31.86 0.28
C PRO A 4 -20.53 30.42 -0.17
N ARG A 5 -21.62 29.71 -0.47
CA ARG A 5 -21.55 28.36 -1.06
C ARG A 5 -21.05 28.46 -2.50
N LEU A 6 -20.06 27.63 -2.85
CA LEU A 6 -19.44 27.58 -4.17
C LEU A 6 -20.40 27.13 -5.29
N HIS A 7 -21.44 26.40 -4.93
CA HIS A 7 -22.48 25.91 -5.84
C HIS A 7 -23.83 26.20 -5.20
N ALA A 8 -24.72 26.84 -5.96
CA ALA A 8 -26.01 27.31 -5.47
C ALA A 8 -27.06 26.18 -5.52
N THR A 9 -26.97 25.31 -6.53
CA THR A 9 -27.96 24.25 -6.77
C THR A 9 -27.41 22.85 -6.50
N ALA A 10 -28.32 21.87 -6.35
CA ALA A 10 -27.94 20.46 -6.23
C ALA A 10 -27.36 19.91 -7.54
N GLU A 11 -27.87 20.39 -8.68
CA GLU A 11 -27.41 19.99 -10.02
C GLU A 11 -25.98 20.49 -10.30
N GLU A 12 -25.66 21.72 -9.93
CA GLU A 12 -24.30 22.26 -10.04
C GLU A 12 -23.30 21.47 -9.22
N ARG A 13 -23.66 21.07 -8.00
CA ARG A 13 -22.81 20.20 -7.16
C ARG A 13 -22.58 18.85 -7.81
N ALA A 14 -23.62 18.26 -8.40
CA ALA A 14 -23.50 16.97 -9.08
C ALA A 14 -22.62 17.07 -10.33
N ALA A 15 -22.77 18.14 -11.13
CA ALA A 15 -21.95 18.40 -12.30
C ALA A 15 -20.48 18.65 -11.95
N ALA A 16 -20.21 19.45 -10.90
CA ALA A 16 -18.87 19.70 -10.40
C ALA A 16 -18.19 18.42 -9.89
N ALA A 17 -18.93 17.57 -9.15
CA ALA A 17 -18.42 16.28 -8.69
C ALA A 17 -18.09 15.33 -9.85
N ARG A 18 -18.92 15.30 -10.91
CA ARG A 18 -18.64 14.50 -12.12
C ARG A 18 -17.37 15.00 -12.82
N LYS A 19 -17.24 16.31 -13.02
CA LYS A 19 -16.07 16.91 -13.65
C LYS A 19 -14.80 16.65 -12.84
N TYR A 20 -14.84 16.84 -11.52
CA TYR A 20 -13.72 16.54 -10.64
C TYR A 20 -13.27 15.08 -10.74
N ARG A 21 -14.22 14.13 -10.76
CA ARG A 21 -13.90 12.70 -10.93
C ARG A 21 -13.26 12.45 -12.29
N GLN A 22 -13.78 13.05 -13.36
CA GLN A 22 -13.21 12.92 -14.70
C GLN A 22 -11.76 13.43 -14.73
N ASP A 23 -11.52 14.66 -14.25
CA ASP A 23 -10.18 15.25 -14.19
C ASP A 23 -9.21 14.42 -13.34
N TYR A 24 -9.71 13.81 -12.26
CA TYR A 24 -8.94 12.89 -11.43
C TYR A 24 -8.53 11.63 -12.21
N TYR A 25 -9.47 11.00 -12.91
CA TYR A 25 -9.19 9.80 -13.72
C TYR A 25 -8.27 10.10 -14.89
N GLU A 26 -8.40 11.25 -15.54
CA GLU A 26 -7.53 11.68 -16.63
C GLU A 26 -6.09 11.89 -16.13
N ARG A 27 -5.92 12.61 -15.00
CA ARG A 27 -4.61 12.82 -14.37
C ARG A 27 -3.95 11.53 -13.90
N ASN A 28 -4.74 10.58 -13.37
CA ASN A 28 -4.23 9.34 -12.79
C ASN A 28 -4.31 8.14 -13.74
N LYS A 29 -4.67 8.34 -15.01
CA LYS A 29 -4.92 7.27 -15.98
C LYS A 29 -3.76 6.28 -16.09
N LYS A 30 -2.52 6.79 -16.13
CA LYS A 30 -1.30 5.97 -16.22
C LYS A 30 -1.11 5.13 -14.96
N THR A 31 -1.21 5.75 -13.78
CA THR A 31 -1.07 5.08 -12.48
C THR A 31 -2.13 3.98 -12.29
N ILE A 32 -3.39 4.27 -12.65
CA ILE A 32 -4.49 3.31 -12.59
C ILE A 32 -4.23 2.14 -13.55
N SER A 33 -3.78 2.44 -14.77
CA SER A 33 -3.43 1.41 -15.78
C SER A 33 -2.32 0.49 -15.29
N VAL A 34 -1.23 1.03 -14.74
CA VAL A 34 -0.11 0.26 -14.19
C VAL A 34 -0.57 -0.63 -13.03
N LYS A 35 -1.38 -0.10 -12.11
CA LYS A 35 -1.94 -0.87 -10.99
C LYS A 35 -2.84 -2.02 -11.48
N MET A 36 -3.66 -1.78 -12.50
CA MET A 36 -4.48 -2.82 -13.11
C MET A 36 -3.64 -3.87 -13.84
N ALA A 37 -2.61 -3.46 -14.59
CA ALA A 37 -1.70 -4.37 -15.28
C ALA A 37 -0.98 -5.30 -14.28
N ALA A 38 -0.48 -4.77 -13.16
CA ALA A 38 0.12 -5.55 -12.08
C ALA A 38 -0.89 -6.56 -11.48
N LYS A 39 -2.13 -6.12 -11.21
CA LYS A 39 -3.21 -7.00 -10.72
C LYS A 39 -3.52 -8.15 -11.68
N TYR A 40 -3.57 -7.89 -13.00
CA TYR A 40 -3.80 -8.93 -14.00
C TYR A 40 -2.60 -9.87 -14.15
N LYS A 41 -1.37 -9.36 -14.07
CA LYS A 41 -0.14 -10.17 -14.09
C LYS A 41 -0.08 -11.12 -12.89
N ALA A 42 -0.42 -10.64 -11.69
CA ALA A 42 -0.51 -11.47 -10.49
C ALA A 42 -1.57 -12.58 -10.62
N ARG A 43 -2.74 -12.29 -11.20
CA ARG A 43 -3.78 -13.29 -11.48
C ARG A 43 -3.34 -14.36 -12.50
N ARG A 44 -2.45 -14.01 -13.43
CA ARG A 44 -1.92 -14.95 -14.42
C ARG A 44 -0.82 -15.83 -13.85
N ALA A 45 0.00 -15.30 -12.94
CA ALA A 45 1.03 -16.06 -12.22
C ALA A 45 0.45 -17.01 -11.15
N GLY A 46 -0.71 -16.70 -10.59
CA GLY A 46 -1.40 -17.55 -9.60
C GLY A 46 -2.28 -18.67 -10.18
N LYS A 47 -2.36 -18.82 -11.50
CA LYS A 47 -3.01 -19.99 -12.11
C LYS A 47 -1.94 -21.08 -12.32
N PRO A 48 -2.04 -22.25 -11.67
CA PRO A 48 -1.21 -23.38 -12.07
C PRO A 48 -1.50 -23.65 -13.55
N SER A 49 -0.45 -23.60 -14.37
CA SER A 49 -0.49 -24.10 -15.74
C SER A 49 -1.03 -25.53 -15.68
N ARG A 50 -2.26 -25.74 -16.17
CA ARG A 50 -2.74 -27.08 -16.50
C ARG A 50 -1.97 -27.54 -17.74
N THR A 51 -0.72 -27.94 -17.54
CA THR A 51 0.07 -28.67 -18.51
C THR A 51 0.62 -29.89 -17.77
N ASN A 52 -0.14 -30.98 -17.91
CA ASN A 52 0.29 -32.38 -17.97
C ASN A 52 -0.92 -33.24 -17.58
N TYR A 53 -1.80 -33.45 -18.55
CA TYR A 53 -2.66 -34.63 -18.56
C TYR A 53 -2.07 -35.54 -19.64
N ASP A 54 -1.42 -36.61 -19.21
CA ASP A 54 -0.94 -37.70 -20.04
C ASP A 54 -1.98 -38.82 -19.95
N PRO A 55 -2.68 -39.19 -21.05
CA PRO A 55 -3.35 -40.45 -21.13
C PRO A 55 -2.70 -41.30 -22.22
N ALA A 56 -1.68 -42.06 -21.84
CA ALA A 56 -1.30 -43.22 -22.61
C ALA A 56 -2.46 -44.23 -22.67
N LYS A 57 -2.69 -44.74 -23.89
CA LYS A 57 -3.56 -45.86 -24.33
C LYS A 57 -5.00 -45.48 -24.68
N THR A 58 -5.30 -45.43 -25.99
CA THR A 58 -6.25 -46.34 -26.67
C THR A 58 -6.16 -46.16 -28.20
N THR A 59 -5.63 -47.20 -28.86
CA THR A 59 -6.04 -47.80 -30.15
C THR A 59 -6.25 -46.97 -31.43
N GLN A 60 -5.33 -47.19 -32.38
CA GLN A 60 -5.41 -47.40 -33.85
C GLN A 60 -6.52 -46.73 -34.71
N LEU A 61 -6.08 -46.03 -35.77
CA LEU A 61 -6.37 -46.26 -37.21
C LEU A 61 -5.80 -45.07 -38.03
N SER A 62 -4.68 -45.27 -38.73
CA SER A 62 -4.59 -45.41 -40.20
C SER A 62 -4.90 -44.14 -41.01
N GLY A 63 -3.90 -43.64 -41.74
CA GLY A 63 -4.09 -42.61 -42.78
C GLY A 63 -2.79 -41.92 -43.22
N TYR A 64 -2.08 -42.54 -44.17
CA TYR A 64 -0.92 -42.08 -44.95
C TYR A 64 -0.92 -40.59 -45.37
N SER A 65 0.26 -39.93 -45.41
CA SER A 65 0.98 -39.52 -46.66
C SER A 65 2.21 -38.62 -46.35
N PRO A 66 3.26 -38.56 -47.21
CA PRO A 66 4.65 -38.32 -46.80
C PRO A 66 5.18 -36.88 -46.99
N GLN A 67 6.35 -36.66 -46.38
CA GLN A 67 7.29 -35.54 -46.54
C GLN A 67 7.65 -35.20 -48.01
N PRO A 68 8.37 -34.09 -48.21
CA PRO A 68 9.75 -34.30 -48.67
C PRO A 68 10.83 -33.47 -47.95
N VAL A 69 11.96 -34.15 -47.78
CA VAL A 69 13.30 -33.68 -47.37
C VAL A 69 13.99 -32.95 -48.53
N ARG A 70 14.70 -31.84 -48.26
CA ARG A 70 15.99 -31.41 -48.88
C ARG A 70 16.72 -30.51 -47.84
N HIS A 71 17.89 -30.83 -47.26
CA HIS A 71 19.29 -30.75 -47.78
C HIS A 71 19.59 -29.37 -48.43
N VAL A 72 20.57 -28.52 -48.06
CA VAL A 72 22.02 -28.66 -47.74
C VAL A 72 22.57 -27.33 -47.13
N THR A 73 23.60 -27.44 -46.27
CA THR A 73 24.83 -26.63 -45.95
C THR A 73 25.07 -25.29 -46.70
N GLU A 74 25.58 -24.19 -46.12
CA GLU A 74 26.99 -23.84 -45.78
C GLU A 74 27.04 -22.50 -44.98
N GLN A 75 27.69 -22.44 -43.82
CA GLN A 75 28.98 -21.77 -43.53
C GLN A 75 29.22 -20.37 -44.15
N GLY A 76 29.42 -19.37 -43.26
CA GLY A 76 29.89 -18.03 -43.59
C GLY A 76 30.30 -17.25 -42.34
N THR A 77 31.59 -17.34 -42.02
CA THR A 77 32.32 -16.61 -40.98
C THR A 77 32.28 -15.09 -41.21
N SER A 78 32.02 -14.28 -40.18
CA SER A 78 32.55 -12.91 -40.12
C SER A 78 32.84 -12.49 -38.69
N VAL A 79 34.05 -11.97 -38.53
CA VAL A 79 34.71 -11.47 -37.33
C VAL A 79 34.42 -9.96 -37.20
N SER A 80 34.76 -9.40 -36.03
CA SER A 80 34.84 -7.98 -35.63
C SER A 80 33.55 -7.37 -35.11
N ASP A 81 33.56 -6.58 -34.05
CA ASP A 81 34.57 -6.27 -33.05
C ASP A 81 33.83 -5.62 -31.88
N SER A 82 34.20 -6.02 -30.67
CA SER A 82 34.37 -5.19 -29.49
C SER A 82 33.58 -3.87 -29.39
N GLU A 83 32.57 -3.85 -28.52
CA GLU A 83 32.36 -2.77 -27.54
C GLU A 83 31.49 -3.32 -26.41
N SER A 84 32.09 -4.21 -25.61
CA SER A 84 31.54 -4.54 -24.29
C SER A 84 31.79 -3.33 -23.39
N GLU A 85 30.86 -2.38 -23.40
CA GLU A 85 30.71 -1.43 -22.32
C GLU A 85 30.44 -2.23 -21.04
N HIS A 86 31.49 -2.44 -20.27
CA HIS A 86 31.40 -2.74 -18.86
C HIS A 86 30.70 -1.56 -18.19
N THR A 87 29.36 -1.61 -18.20
CA THR A 87 28.54 -0.85 -17.26
C THR A 87 28.88 -1.42 -15.89
N SER A 88 29.74 -0.71 -15.18
CA SER A 88 29.95 -0.88 -13.75
C SER A 88 28.58 -0.88 -13.06
N LEU A 89 28.17 -2.07 -12.59
CA LEU A 89 27.01 -2.25 -11.73
C LEU A 89 27.13 -1.24 -10.56
N PRO A 90 26.15 -0.35 -10.36
CA PRO A 90 26.16 0.52 -9.20
C PRO A 90 25.92 -0.35 -7.96
N ASP A 91 26.93 -0.39 -7.10
CA ASP A 91 26.97 -0.69 -5.67
C ASP A 91 25.65 -1.17 -5.00
N SER A 92 25.14 -2.32 -5.44
CA SER A 92 23.83 -2.84 -5.00
C SER A 92 23.81 -3.16 -3.51
N ASN A 93 24.97 -3.45 -2.92
CA ASN A 93 25.12 -3.67 -1.49
C ASN A 93 24.99 -2.40 -0.66
N LEU A 94 25.54 -1.25 -1.12
CA LEU A 94 25.40 0.02 -0.39
C LEU A 94 23.95 0.49 -0.38
N HIS A 95 23.24 0.34 -1.49
CA HIS A 95 21.82 0.71 -1.57
C HIS A 95 20.92 -0.14 -0.66
N ARG A 96 21.18 -1.44 -0.62
CA ARG A 96 20.45 -2.36 0.28
C ARG A 96 20.68 -2.04 1.76
N ILE A 97 21.91 -1.65 2.12
CA ILE A 97 22.24 -1.21 3.48
C ILE A 97 21.47 0.07 3.83
N ASP A 98 21.36 1.02 2.89
CA ASP A 98 20.56 2.25 3.07
C ASP A 98 19.08 1.95 3.30
N LEU A 99 18.47 1.10 2.46
CA LEU A 99 17.05 0.70 2.63
C LEU A 99 16.82 0.01 3.98
N GLN A 100 17.71 -0.88 4.39
CA GLN A 100 17.63 -1.53 5.69
C GLN A 100 17.77 -0.52 6.85
N GLN A 101 18.61 0.50 6.69
CA GLN A 101 18.73 1.56 7.69
C GLN A 101 17.45 2.40 7.75
N ARG A 102 16.89 2.80 6.61
CA ARG A 102 15.65 3.57 6.54
C ARG A 102 14.45 2.82 7.13
N ILE A 103 14.34 1.51 6.91
CA ILE A 103 13.33 0.67 7.57
C ILE A 103 13.50 0.74 9.10
N ARG A 104 14.73 0.58 9.60
CA ARG A 104 15.03 0.68 11.04
C ARG A 104 14.73 2.06 11.59
N ASP A 105 14.99 3.12 10.84
CA ASP A 105 14.72 4.49 11.25
C ASP A 105 13.21 4.74 11.39
N VAL A 106 12.39 4.27 10.43
CA VAL A 106 10.93 4.38 10.52
C VAL A 106 10.40 3.52 11.67
N GLN A 107 10.89 2.29 11.84
CA GLN A 107 10.52 1.44 12.98
C GLN A 107 10.87 2.12 14.31
N THR A 108 12.05 2.73 14.42
CA THR A 108 12.48 3.45 15.61
C THR A 108 11.62 4.68 15.85
N ALA A 109 11.26 5.42 14.80
CA ALA A 109 10.39 6.58 14.91
C ALA A 109 8.98 6.18 15.40
N VAL A 110 8.40 5.12 14.82
CA VAL A 110 7.12 4.58 15.26
C VAL A 110 7.20 4.10 16.70
N ALA A 111 8.24 3.32 17.05
CA ALA A 111 8.45 2.83 18.41
C ALA A 111 8.61 3.97 19.41
N LYS A 112 9.34 5.04 19.08
CA LYS A 112 9.46 6.23 19.92
C LYS A 112 8.10 6.92 20.11
N THR A 113 7.34 7.11 19.04
CA THR A 113 5.99 7.68 19.10
C THR A 113 5.08 6.84 20.00
N THR A 114 5.16 5.51 19.91
CA THR A 114 4.32 4.63 20.73
C THR A 114 4.81 4.47 22.17
N ALA A 115 6.12 4.54 22.41
CA ALA A 115 6.75 4.34 23.73
C ALA A 115 6.89 5.63 24.56
N LEU A 116 6.63 6.80 23.98
CA LEU A 116 6.62 8.09 24.70
C LEU A 116 5.60 8.13 25.84
N HIS A 117 4.68 7.18 25.90
CA HIS A 117 3.65 7.08 26.91
C HIS A 117 3.79 5.74 27.65
N ALA A 118 3.76 5.77 28.99
CA ALA A 118 3.82 4.57 29.84
C ALA A 118 2.56 3.68 29.69
N GLU A 119 1.50 4.25 29.11
CA GLU A 119 0.27 3.59 28.66
C GLU A 119 0.36 3.36 27.15
N ASP A 120 -0.32 2.34 26.61
CA ASP A 120 -0.44 2.11 25.17
C ASP A 120 -0.79 3.42 24.45
N TYR A 121 -0.12 3.72 23.32
CA TYR A 121 -0.24 4.99 22.59
C TYR A 121 -1.68 5.50 22.43
N PHE A 122 -2.62 4.60 22.10
CA PHE A 122 -4.03 4.94 21.93
C PHE A 122 -4.78 5.16 23.25
N GLU A 123 -4.37 4.50 24.33
CA GLU A 123 -4.90 4.76 25.67
C GLU A 123 -4.51 6.16 26.15
N HIS A 124 -3.26 6.56 25.91
CA HIS A 124 -2.83 7.93 26.17
C HIS A 124 -3.59 8.95 25.31
N LEU A 125 -3.76 8.66 24.01
CA LEU A 125 -4.50 9.54 23.10
C LEU A 125 -5.96 9.67 23.53
N TYR A 126 -6.64 8.57 23.84
CA TYR A 126 -8.00 8.56 24.39
C TYR A 126 -8.10 9.36 25.69
N SER A 127 -7.18 9.14 26.63
CA SER A 127 -7.11 9.89 27.89
C SER A 127 -6.92 11.38 27.66
N SER A 128 -6.07 11.76 26.70
CA SER A 128 -5.84 13.17 26.33
C SER A 128 -7.09 13.82 25.72
N LEU A 129 -7.86 13.07 24.94
CA LEU A 129 -9.10 13.56 24.35
C LEU A 129 -10.22 13.70 25.40
N THR A 130 -10.33 12.78 26.35
CA THR A 130 -11.40 12.79 27.35
C THR A 130 -11.12 13.71 28.54
N LYS A 131 -9.87 13.84 28.99
CA LYS A 131 -9.49 14.79 30.06
C LYS A 131 -9.77 16.24 29.69
N ASN A 132 -9.70 16.56 28.40
CA ASN A 132 -9.96 17.89 27.87
C ASN A 132 -11.42 18.09 27.44
N SER A 133 -12.41 17.43 28.08
CA SER A 133 -13.83 17.35 27.65
C SER A 133 -14.54 18.68 27.37
N ASN A 134 -14.07 19.78 27.94
CA ASN A 134 -14.69 21.09 27.76
C ASN A 134 -14.07 21.92 26.62
N ASP A 135 -12.90 21.52 26.09
CA ASP A 135 -12.19 22.24 25.03
C ASP A 135 -12.17 21.44 23.72
N TYR A 136 -13.16 21.72 22.87
CA TYR A 136 -13.28 21.10 21.55
C TYR A 136 -12.12 21.41 20.62
N GLN A 137 -11.58 22.63 20.67
CA GLN A 137 -10.47 23.03 19.79
C GLN A 137 -9.19 22.30 20.17
N LEU A 138 -8.93 22.16 21.48
CA LEU A 138 -7.80 21.38 21.97
C LEU A 138 -7.93 19.89 21.61
N ARG A 139 -9.13 19.29 21.75
CA ARG A 139 -9.34 17.91 21.30
C ARG A 139 -9.06 17.75 19.81
N LEU A 140 -9.57 18.65 18.98
CA LEU A 140 -9.32 18.65 17.55
C LEU A 140 -7.83 18.79 17.21
N SER A 141 -7.09 19.66 17.90
CA SER A 141 -5.65 19.82 17.65
C SER A 141 -4.89 18.56 18.03
N ILE A 142 -5.18 17.97 19.21
CA ILE A 142 -4.54 16.72 19.66
C ILE A 142 -4.72 15.60 18.63
N ILE A 143 -5.96 15.34 18.21
CA ILE A 143 -6.20 14.25 17.25
C ILE A 143 -5.68 14.58 15.86
N SER A 144 -5.71 15.84 15.44
CA SER A 144 -5.17 16.27 14.15
C SER A 144 -3.65 16.08 14.10
N ASP A 145 -2.94 16.41 15.17
CA ASP A 145 -1.49 16.25 15.22
C ASP A 145 -1.09 14.77 15.29
N ALA A 146 -1.85 13.94 16.00
CA ALA A 146 -1.70 12.49 15.97
C ALA A 146 -1.89 11.93 14.54
N LEU A 147 -2.94 12.34 13.84
CA LEU A 147 -3.20 11.91 12.45
C LEU A 147 -2.09 12.35 11.49
N LYS A 148 -1.63 13.61 11.56
CA LYS A 148 -0.52 14.10 10.73
C LYS A 148 0.77 13.31 10.96
N LEU A 149 1.05 12.96 12.21
CA LEU A 149 2.23 12.17 12.58
C LEU A 149 2.15 10.76 11.99
N LEU A 150 1.01 10.08 12.16
CA LEU A 150 0.77 8.75 11.60
C LEU A 150 0.78 8.75 10.07
N GLU A 151 0.19 9.77 9.44
CA GLU A 151 0.19 9.93 7.98
C GLU A 151 1.62 10.12 7.45
N ARG A 152 2.44 10.93 8.12
CA ARG A 152 3.87 11.11 7.76
C ARG A 152 4.62 9.78 7.80
N HIS A 153 4.47 9.01 8.86
CA HIS A 153 5.11 7.70 8.97
C HIS A 153 4.55 6.71 7.95
N SER A 154 3.24 6.70 7.72
CA SER A 154 2.61 5.84 6.72
C SER A 154 3.11 6.17 5.31
N LEU A 155 3.34 7.44 4.98
CA LEU A 155 3.90 7.85 3.70
C LEU A 155 5.33 7.32 3.56
N GLN A 156 6.17 7.49 4.59
CA GLN A 156 7.54 6.98 4.59
C GLN A 156 7.59 5.46 4.40
N ALA A 157 6.75 4.70 5.11
CA ALA A 157 6.68 3.24 4.98
C ALA A 157 6.21 2.79 3.60
N ARG A 158 5.20 3.45 3.02
CA ARG A 158 4.72 3.14 1.66
C ARG A 158 5.76 3.45 0.60
N THR A 159 6.48 4.56 0.74
CA THR A 159 7.57 4.91 -0.19
C THR A 159 8.65 3.83 -0.17
N LEU A 160 9.08 3.38 1.03
CA LEU A 160 10.02 2.27 1.17
C LEU A 160 9.51 0.96 0.56
N GLU A 161 8.24 0.61 0.80
CA GLU A 161 7.62 -0.56 0.19
C GLU A 161 7.65 -0.47 -1.34
N THR A 162 7.35 0.69 -1.91
CA THR A 162 7.40 0.87 -3.37
C THR A 162 8.80 0.81 -3.95
N GLU A 163 9.82 1.33 -3.25
CA GLU A 163 11.23 1.25 -3.66
C GLU A 163 11.70 -0.22 -3.68
N LEU A 164 11.44 -0.97 -2.61
CA LEU A 164 11.77 -2.39 -2.53
C LEU A 164 11.09 -3.23 -3.63
N VAL A 165 9.84 -2.94 -3.95
CA VAL A 165 9.13 -3.61 -5.05
C VAL A 165 9.74 -3.27 -6.41
N GLN A 166 10.17 -2.02 -6.63
CA GLN A 166 10.80 -1.59 -7.89
C GLN A 166 12.17 -2.25 -8.09
N GLU A 167 12.92 -2.46 -7.02
CA GLU A 167 14.23 -3.11 -7.04
C GLU A 167 14.15 -4.64 -7.18
N ASN A 168 12.94 -5.21 -7.28
CA ASN A 168 12.69 -6.65 -7.21
C ASN A 168 13.29 -7.30 -5.94
N GLU A 169 13.39 -6.55 -4.84
CA GLU A 169 13.75 -7.12 -3.54
C GLU A 169 12.62 -8.04 -3.08
N VAL A 170 12.94 -9.34 -2.97
CA VAL A 170 12.02 -10.35 -2.49
C VAL A 170 12.60 -10.95 -1.22
N GLY A 171 11.84 -10.92 -0.12
CA GLY A 171 12.24 -11.53 1.14
C GLY A 171 12.02 -10.63 2.35
N LYS A 172 12.90 -10.78 3.34
CA LYS A 172 12.69 -10.25 4.71
C LYS A 172 12.47 -8.73 4.76
N LEU A 173 13.19 -7.95 3.97
CA LEU A 173 13.06 -6.48 3.97
C LEU A 173 11.69 -6.03 3.45
N LEU A 174 11.22 -6.63 2.35
CA LEU A 174 9.89 -6.34 1.82
C LEU A 174 8.80 -6.75 2.81
N SER A 175 8.92 -7.93 3.45
CA SER A 175 7.98 -8.36 4.48
C SER A 175 7.94 -7.40 5.66
N GLN A 176 9.10 -6.90 6.12
CA GLN A 176 9.19 -5.92 7.19
C GLN A 176 8.55 -4.58 6.80
N ALA A 177 8.79 -4.10 5.58
CA ALA A 177 8.16 -2.87 5.09
C ALA A 177 6.64 -3.02 4.98
N GLN A 178 6.14 -4.16 4.51
CA GLN A 178 4.70 -4.47 4.42
C GLN A 178 4.05 -4.55 5.80
N GLU A 179 4.68 -5.23 6.76
CA GLU A 179 4.20 -5.29 8.14
C GLU A 179 4.14 -3.91 8.78
N LEU A 180 5.15 -3.08 8.55
CA LEU A 180 5.20 -1.70 9.02
C LEU A 180 4.09 -0.84 8.38
N THR A 181 3.90 -0.93 7.07
CA THR A 181 2.81 -0.24 6.35
C THR A 181 1.45 -0.67 6.89
N GLN A 182 1.26 -1.97 7.15
CA GLN A 182 0.01 -2.50 7.68
C GLN A 182 -0.25 -1.99 9.11
N THR A 183 0.76 -2.08 9.98
CA THR A 183 0.68 -1.55 11.36
C THR A 183 0.29 -0.07 11.36
N LEU A 184 0.97 0.75 10.56
CA LEU A 184 0.66 2.19 10.45
C LEU A 184 -0.72 2.47 9.88
N ARG A 185 -1.22 1.62 8.96
CA ARG A 185 -2.59 1.71 8.46
C ARG A 185 -3.60 1.45 9.57
N ASP A 186 -3.39 0.41 10.37
CA ASP A 186 -4.29 0.04 11.46
C ASP A 186 -4.30 1.13 12.54
N MET A 187 -3.13 1.66 12.90
CA MET A 187 -2.99 2.82 13.78
C MET A 187 -3.73 4.05 13.22
N THR A 188 -3.52 4.38 11.95
CA THR A 188 -4.21 5.52 11.31
C THR A 188 -5.72 5.32 11.36
N GLY A 189 -6.21 4.10 11.07
CA GLY A 189 -7.63 3.78 11.13
C GLY A 189 -8.22 3.86 12.54
N ALA A 190 -7.45 3.57 13.59
CA ALA A 190 -7.88 3.78 14.97
C ALA A 190 -7.92 5.27 15.34
N ALA A 191 -6.95 6.07 14.91
CA ALA A 191 -6.96 7.52 15.10
C ALA A 191 -8.10 8.21 14.34
N GLU A 192 -8.41 7.76 13.11
CA GLU A 192 -9.54 8.27 12.33
C GLU A 192 -10.89 7.99 13.01
N GLU A 193 -11.05 6.81 13.62
CA GLU A 193 -12.24 6.48 14.40
C GLU A 193 -12.41 7.43 15.59
N LEU A 194 -11.32 7.70 16.34
CA LEU A 194 -11.34 8.69 17.42
C LEU A 194 -11.73 10.08 16.89
N TRP A 195 -11.15 10.51 15.77
CA TRP A 195 -11.48 11.79 15.13
C TRP A 195 -12.96 11.90 14.77
N CYS A 196 -13.55 10.87 14.18
CA CYS A 196 -14.97 10.82 13.85
C CYS A 196 -15.83 11.05 15.10
N PHE A 197 -15.51 10.41 16.23
CA PHE A 197 -16.26 10.61 17.47
C PHE A 197 -16.16 12.03 18.02
N ILE A 198 -14.99 12.67 17.91
CA ILE A 198 -14.80 14.06 18.33
C ILE A 198 -15.60 15.02 17.45
N VAL A 199 -15.54 14.85 16.13
CA VAL A 199 -16.25 15.73 15.18
C VAL A 199 -17.76 15.56 15.29
N ASP A 200 -18.25 14.33 15.43
CA ASP A 200 -19.69 14.05 15.50
C ASP A 200 -20.29 14.39 16.87
N ASN A 201 -19.48 14.38 17.95
CA ASN A 201 -19.94 14.61 19.31
C ASN A 201 -18.92 15.45 20.05
N PRO A 202 -19.11 16.78 20.07
CA PRO A 202 -18.19 17.69 20.74
C PRO A 202 -17.86 17.20 22.15
N ASP A 203 -18.84 16.86 22.97
CA ASP A 203 -18.65 16.54 24.39
C ASP A 203 -17.96 15.20 24.69
N ALA A 204 -17.50 14.47 23.67
CA ALA A 204 -16.84 13.16 23.78
C ALA A 204 -17.69 12.06 24.46
N THR A 205 -18.97 12.29 24.74
CA THR A 205 -19.86 11.33 25.41
C THR A 205 -19.97 10.00 24.66
N LYS A 206 -20.11 10.05 23.33
CA LYS A 206 -20.13 8.83 22.50
C LYS A 206 -18.79 8.11 22.49
N LEU A 207 -17.69 8.85 22.49
CA LEU A 207 -16.34 8.28 22.57
C LEU A 207 -16.16 7.50 23.88
N ILE A 208 -16.52 8.12 25.01
CA ILE A 208 -16.45 7.48 26.35
C ILE A 208 -17.34 6.24 26.40
N GLN A 209 -18.56 6.32 25.86
CA GLN A 209 -19.47 5.17 25.79
C GLN A 209 -18.87 4.01 24.99
N GLN A 210 -18.31 4.28 23.82
CA GLN A 210 -17.70 3.25 22.95
C GLN A 210 -16.46 2.63 23.61
N TYR A 211 -15.63 3.45 24.24
CA TYR A 211 -14.47 2.99 25.01
C TYR A 211 -14.89 2.03 26.14
N SER A 212 -15.92 2.39 26.92
CA SER A 212 -16.41 1.55 28.02
C SER A 212 -16.98 0.20 27.56
N ARG A 213 -17.39 0.10 26.29
CA ARG A 213 -17.88 -1.14 25.68
C ARG A 213 -16.77 -1.99 25.06
N GLY A 214 -15.53 -1.49 24.99
CA GLY A 214 -14.46 -2.15 24.24
C GLY A 214 -14.71 -2.16 22.73
N GLU A 215 -15.53 -1.23 22.23
CA GLU A 215 -15.94 -1.20 20.82
C GLU A 215 -14.94 -0.44 19.94
N LEU A 216 -13.93 0.23 20.50
CA LEU A 216 -12.95 0.96 19.69
C LEU A 216 -11.95 0.01 19.02
N ARG A 217 -11.52 0.36 17.80
CA ARG A 217 -10.61 -0.44 16.98
C ARG A 217 -9.35 -0.86 17.69
N PHE A 218 -8.72 0.04 18.45
CA PHE A 218 -7.49 -0.27 19.17
C PHE A 218 -7.70 -1.19 20.40
N GLN A 219 -8.94 -1.36 20.87
CA GLN A 219 -9.29 -2.29 21.96
C GLN A 219 -9.68 -3.68 21.44
N ARG A 220 -9.99 -3.81 20.15
CA ARG A 220 -10.37 -5.08 19.55
C ARG A 220 -9.13 -5.90 19.28
N PRO A 221 -9.06 -7.17 19.74
CA PRO A 221 -7.97 -8.04 19.34
C PRO A 221 -7.98 -8.20 17.82
N ASN A 222 -6.81 -8.10 17.18
CA ASN A 222 -6.66 -8.46 15.77
C ASN A 222 -6.93 -9.97 15.64
N VAL A 223 -8.18 -10.34 15.32
CA VAL A 223 -8.63 -11.75 15.24
C VAL A 223 -8.01 -12.49 14.05
N ASP A 224 -7.29 -11.80 13.17
CA ASP A 224 -6.61 -12.40 12.02
C ASP A 224 -5.10 -12.54 12.27
N LYS A 225 -4.69 -13.56 13.03
CA LYS A 225 -3.32 -14.12 13.00
C LYS A 225 -3.36 -15.64 13.05
#